data_AF-A0A151X741-F1
#
_entry.id   AF-A0A151X741-F1
#
_cell.length_a   1.000
_cell.length_b   1.000
_cell.length_c   1.000
_cell.angle_alpha   90.00
_cell.angle_beta   90.00
_cell.angle_gamma   90.00
#
_symmetry.space_group_name_H-M   'P 1'
#
loop_
_entity.id
_entity.type
_entity.pdbx_description
1 polymer ?
#
loop_
_entity_poly.entity_id
_entity_poly.type
_entity_poly.pdbx_seq_one_letter_code
_entity_poly.pdbx_strand_id
1 'polypeptide(L)'
;KFQKREKNMRKKWSLFNATDFQTLMYPCFIFCRILGLLPYKINNSTIETSKSHYILSITITSVLCVFDLLLLKYNKGFTKINFEATIGSLEAYCFNILIPLVTIVTLVLSNPRMRLLETVMDVSSRLSPKSYHKLSRFIHTKDIFGFFYLIRLISTYFYKMRIDILNMMFTTYAILSIFQMDMLYINCVCVLKACFKDINNNLQHMQELIVNSESRVSLFYYEQRNPFLIIKLKILEKQHMIISNTVQMLNRIFSVQLLASIIITFCQINLELYIYLVQWHDGLVINLNAQVDEFVLSAMIYYIIKLALIVWACETCKNQAQKICTTVHDVLNSAKDEQIKNELHSFSLQMLHCKNIFSVKGLNIDATFLATMVGTISTYMLILLQFLIMFHSCDEKSTVNIT
;
A
#
# COMPACT_ATOMS: atom_id res chain seq x y z
N LYS A 1 -24.89 15.17 -39.30
CA LYS A 1 -23.42 14.97 -39.47
C LYS A 1 -22.56 15.51 -38.30
N PHE A 2 -23.14 15.76 -37.10
CA PHE A 2 -22.41 16.33 -35.95
C PHE A 2 -22.26 15.39 -34.73
N GLN A 3 -22.79 14.16 -34.76
CA GLN A 3 -22.76 13.24 -33.62
C GLN A 3 -21.65 12.18 -33.65
N LYS A 4 -20.72 12.25 -34.62
CA LYS A 4 -19.69 11.21 -34.82
C LYS A 4 -18.26 11.63 -34.45
N ARG A 5 -18.06 12.84 -33.89
CA ARG A 5 -16.72 13.40 -33.61
C ARG A 5 -16.26 13.37 -32.14
N GLU A 6 -17.10 13.01 -31.18
CA GLU A 6 -16.69 12.96 -29.76
C GLU A 6 -16.04 11.63 -29.31
N LYS A 7 -16.12 10.56 -30.10
CA LYS A 7 -15.63 9.23 -29.67
C LYS A 7 -14.11 9.05 -29.70
N ASN A 8 -13.32 10.01 -30.19
CA ASN A 8 -11.87 9.84 -30.40
C ASN A 8 -10.98 10.95 -29.81
N MET A 9 -11.44 11.71 -28.81
CA MET A 9 -10.50 12.48 -28.00
C MET A 9 -9.96 11.57 -26.89
N ARG A 10 -8.80 10.97 -27.16
CA ARG A 10 -7.96 10.33 -26.14
C ARG A 10 -7.76 11.37 -25.03
N LYS A 11 -8.51 11.26 -23.92
CA LYS A 11 -8.39 12.19 -22.79
C LYS A 11 -6.92 12.25 -22.42
N LYS A 12 -6.29 13.38 -22.70
CA LYS A 12 -4.85 13.55 -22.59
C LYS A 12 -4.55 13.50 -21.10
N TRP A 13 -3.80 12.49 -20.68
CA TRP A 13 -3.36 12.39 -19.30
C TRP A 13 -2.66 13.70 -18.91
N SER A 14 -3.06 14.27 -17.78
CA SER A 14 -2.44 15.45 -17.19
C SER A 14 -2.03 15.10 -15.77
N LEU A 15 -0.75 15.30 -15.47
CA LEU A 15 -0.22 15.17 -14.13
C LEU A 15 -1.03 16.05 -13.16
N PHE A 16 -1.31 15.52 -11.97
CA PHE A 16 -2.12 16.15 -10.90
C PHE A 16 -3.56 16.56 -11.23
N ASN A 17 -4.06 16.26 -12.44
CA ASN A 17 -5.38 16.65 -12.91
C ASN A 17 -6.16 15.44 -13.47
N ALA A 18 -6.23 14.35 -12.71
CA ALA A 18 -7.00 13.19 -13.14
C ALA A 18 -8.50 13.48 -13.07
N THR A 19 -9.26 12.94 -14.03
CA THR A 19 -10.73 13.07 -14.08
C THR A 19 -11.46 11.74 -13.90
N ASP A 20 -10.73 10.63 -13.97
CA ASP A 20 -11.23 9.27 -13.87
C ASP A 20 -10.14 8.33 -13.34
N PHE A 21 -10.51 7.09 -13.01
CA PHE A 21 -9.60 6.09 -12.46
C PHE A 21 -8.42 5.80 -13.39
N GLN A 22 -8.65 5.73 -14.71
CA GLN A 22 -7.61 5.41 -15.67
C GLN A 22 -6.53 6.52 -15.70
N THR A 23 -6.93 7.79 -15.78
CA THR A 23 -6.00 8.93 -15.76
C THR A 23 -5.29 9.06 -14.42
N LEU A 24 -5.92 8.68 -13.31
CA LEU A 24 -5.33 8.65 -11.98
C LEU A 24 -4.24 7.58 -11.85
N MET A 25 -4.50 6.37 -12.33
CA MET A 25 -3.59 5.23 -12.18
C MET A 25 -2.53 5.15 -13.28
N TYR A 26 -2.66 5.96 -14.34
CA TYR A 26 -1.80 5.92 -15.51
C TYR A 26 -0.29 5.91 -15.22
N PRO A 27 0.25 6.76 -14.31
CA PRO A 27 1.68 6.74 -14.02
C PRO A 27 2.14 5.41 -13.42
N CYS A 28 1.44 4.93 -12.39
CA CYS A 28 1.71 3.66 -11.74
C CYS A 28 1.59 2.49 -12.74
N PHE A 29 0.58 2.50 -13.61
CA PHE A 29 0.41 1.49 -14.64
C PHE A 29 1.52 1.47 -15.69
N ILE A 30 2.07 2.62 -16.08
CA ILE A 30 3.24 2.67 -16.97
C ILE A 30 4.45 2.01 -16.31
N PHE A 31 4.80 2.39 -15.08
CA PHE A 31 5.95 1.82 -14.38
C PHE A 31 5.80 0.32 -14.16
N CYS A 32 4.64 -0.12 -13.71
CA CYS A 32 4.33 -1.54 -13.58
C CYS A 32 4.41 -2.30 -14.91
N ARG A 33 4.06 -1.65 -16.04
CA ARG A 33 4.16 -2.27 -17.37
C ARG A 33 5.62 -2.40 -17.82
N ILE A 34 6.44 -1.39 -17.58
CA ILE A 34 7.88 -1.41 -17.87
C ILE A 34 8.57 -2.53 -17.09
N LEU A 35 8.20 -2.70 -15.81
CA LEU A 35 8.73 -3.75 -14.95
C LEU A 35 8.11 -5.14 -15.21
N GLY A 36 7.13 -5.28 -16.10
CA GLY A 36 6.46 -6.58 -16.32
C GLY A 36 5.61 -7.06 -15.12
N LEU A 37 5.13 -6.14 -14.27
CA LEU A 37 4.25 -6.46 -13.14
C LEU A 37 2.77 -6.52 -13.55
N LEU A 38 2.37 -5.76 -14.56
CA LEU A 38 0.99 -5.73 -15.07
C LEU A 38 0.95 -6.15 -16.55
N PRO A 39 0.65 -7.42 -16.86
CA PRO A 39 0.60 -7.91 -18.23
C PRO A 39 -0.69 -7.53 -18.99
N TYR A 40 -1.12 -6.28 -18.85
CA TYR A 40 -2.41 -5.81 -19.34
C TYR A 40 -2.28 -4.75 -20.44
N LYS A 41 -3.33 -4.63 -21.24
CA LYS A 41 -3.59 -3.52 -22.14
C LYS A 41 -4.80 -2.76 -21.61
N ILE A 42 -4.61 -1.45 -21.44
CA ILE A 42 -5.67 -0.58 -20.91
C ILE A 42 -6.29 0.16 -22.09
N ASN A 43 -7.54 -0.15 -22.38
CA ASN A 43 -8.39 0.58 -23.32
C ASN A 43 -9.27 1.58 -22.53
N ASN A 44 -9.99 2.48 -23.20
CA ASN A 44 -10.74 3.58 -22.55
C ASN A 44 -11.75 3.15 -21.46
N SER A 45 -12.15 1.88 -21.40
CA SER A 45 -13.10 1.37 -20.40
C SER A 45 -12.86 -0.07 -19.95
N THR A 46 -11.83 -0.75 -20.46
CA THR A 46 -11.57 -2.18 -20.20
C THR A 46 -10.08 -2.44 -19.96
N ILE A 47 -9.79 -3.38 -19.07
CA ILE A 47 -8.42 -3.85 -18.81
C ILE A 47 -8.33 -5.26 -19.39
N GLU A 48 -7.63 -5.40 -20.52
CA GLU A 48 -7.53 -6.66 -21.24
C GLU A 48 -6.18 -7.32 -21.02
N THR A 49 -6.15 -8.65 -21.00
CA THR A 49 -4.88 -9.38 -20.96
C THR A 49 -4.12 -9.17 -22.27
N SER A 50 -2.80 -9.06 -22.18
CA SER A 50 -1.95 -8.91 -23.36
C SER A 50 -0.92 -10.03 -23.43
N LYS A 51 -0.99 -10.85 -24.48
CA LYS A 51 -0.07 -11.98 -24.69
C LYS A 51 1.39 -11.55 -24.65
N SER A 52 1.75 -10.44 -25.31
CA SER A 52 3.13 -9.94 -25.33
C SER A 52 3.62 -9.51 -23.94
N HIS A 53 2.78 -8.85 -23.15
CA HIS A 53 3.15 -8.42 -21.81
C HIS A 53 3.21 -9.61 -20.83
N TYR A 54 2.41 -10.65 -21.05
CA TYR A 54 2.53 -11.91 -20.32
C TYR A 54 3.86 -12.60 -20.61
N ILE A 55 4.27 -12.67 -21.89
CA ILE A 55 5.58 -13.22 -22.26
C ILE A 55 6.68 -12.43 -21.54
N LEU A 56 6.65 -11.10 -21.58
CA LEU A 56 7.60 -10.26 -20.86
C LEU A 56 7.63 -10.56 -19.35
N SER A 57 6.46 -10.64 -18.70
CA SER A 57 6.35 -10.90 -17.27
C SER A 57 6.90 -12.28 -16.88
N ILE A 58 6.62 -13.31 -17.71
CA ILE A 58 7.15 -14.67 -17.53
C ILE A 58 8.66 -14.67 -17.73
N THR A 59 9.18 -14.05 -18.78
CA THR A 59 10.62 -14.00 -19.05
C THR A 59 11.37 -13.32 -17.91
N ILE A 60 10.89 -12.16 -17.44
CA ILE A 60 11.50 -11.45 -16.31
C ILE A 60 11.47 -12.32 -15.05
N THR A 61 10.32 -12.90 -14.72
CA THR A 61 10.18 -13.77 -13.53
C THR A 61 11.14 -14.96 -13.61
N SER A 62 11.24 -15.63 -14.76
CA SER A 62 12.14 -16.77 -14.94
C SER A 62 13.62 -16.38 -14.79
N VAL A 63 14.04 -15.24 -15.36
CA VAL A 63 15.41 -14.75 -15.24
C VAL A 63 15.76 -14.43 -13.78
N LEU A 64 14.85 -13.80 -13.05
CA LEU A 64 15.05 -13.49 -11.62
C LEU A 64 15.19 -14.76 -10.78
N CYS A 65 14.29 -15.73 -10.97
CA CYS A 65 14.36 -16.99 -10.24
C CYS A 65 15.67 -17.75 -10.51
N VAL A 66 16.17 -17.75 -11.75
CA VAL A 66 17.46 -18.38 -12.08
C VAL A 66 18.60 -17.64 -11.40
N PHE A 67 18.58 -16.30 -11.42
CA PHE A 67 19.60 -15.47 -10.80
C PHE A 67 19.64 -15.67 -9.27
N ASP A 68 18.48 -15.70 -8.62
CA ASP A 68 18.34 -15.99 -7.18
C ASP A 68 18.94 -17.36 -6.81
N LEU A 69 18.69 -18.39 -7.61
CA LEU A 69 19.27 -19.72 -7.40
C LEU A 69 20.81 -19.71 -7.52
N LEU A 70 21.36 -18.91 -8.42
CA LEU A 70 22.81 -18.72 -8.55
C LEU A 70 23.40 -18.02 -7.33
N LEU A 71 22.75 -16.96 -6.83
CA LEU A 71 23.15 -16.24 -5.61
C LEU A 71 23.12 -17.15 -4.37
N LEU A 72 22.05 -17.93 -4.20
CA LEU A 72 21.92 -18.87 -3.09
C LEU A 72 23.02 -19.95 -3.12
N LYS A 73 23.46 -20.38 -4.31
CA LYS A 73 24.56 -21.33 -4.46
C LYS A 73 25.91 -20.72 -4.07
N TYR A 74 26.16 -19.47 -4.47
CA TYR A 74 27.41 -18.75 -4.16
C TYR A 74 27.56 -18.48 -2.66
N ASN A 75 26.45 -18.14 -1.99
CA ASN A 75 26.45 -17.80 -0.57
C ASN A 75 26.64 -19.00 0.40
N LYS A 76 26.75 -20.25 -0.09
CA LYS A 76 26.97 -21.45 0.76
C LYS A 76 28.36 -21.52 1.45
N GLY A 77 29.26 -20.58 1.19
CA GLY A 77 30.65 -20.60 1.67
C GLY A 77 30.89 -20.06 3.08
N PHE A 78 30.07 -20.42 4.07
CA PHE A 78 30.20 -19.89 5.44
C PHE A 78 30.62 -20.97 6.45
N THR A 79 31.93 -21.19 6.57
CA THR A 79 32.50 -22.12 7.58
C THR A 79 33.35 -21.44 8.65
N LYS A 80 33.34 -20.11 8.75
CA LYS A 80 33.95 -19.35 9.86
C LYS A 80 33.36 -17.94 9.86
N ILE A 81 32.66 -17.49 10.91
CA ILE A 81 32.10 -16.14 10.87
C ILE A 81 32.11 -15.41 12.22
N ASN A 82 32.61 -14.18 12.18
CA ASN A 82 32.31 -13.10 13.10
C ASN A 82 30.79 -12.77 13.12
N PHE A 83 30.32 -12.19 14.21
CA PHE A 83 28.89 -11.87 14.42
C PHE A 83 28.30 -10.94 13.33
N GLU A 84 29.04 -9.94 12.88
CA GLU A 84 28.60 -8.95 11.88
C GLU A 84 28.30 -9.58 10.50
N ALA A 85 29.20 -10.45 10.02
CA ALA A 85 28.98 -11.14 8.75
C ALA A 85 27.84 -12.18 8.84
N THR A 86 27.50 -12.67 10.04
CA THR A 86 26.32 -13.52 10.26
C THR A 86 25.02 -12.74 10.05
N ILE A 87 24.94 -11.51 10.57
CA ILE A 87 23.75 -10.66 10.45
C ILE A 87 23.49 -10.24 9.00
N GLY A 88 24.50 -9.73 8.30
CA GLY A 88 24.36 -9.36 6.88
C GLY A 88 24.00 -10.55 5.99
N SER A 89 24.48 -11.75 6.35
CA SER A 89 24.12 -12.99 5.63
C SER A 89 22.66 -13.37 5.83
N LEU A 90 22.15 -13.31 7.07
CA LEU A 90 20.76 -13.63 7.37
C LEU A 90 19.79 -12.74 6.59
N GLU A 91 20.08 -11.44 6.53
CA GLU A 91 19.32 -10.47 5.76
C GLU A 91 19.35 -10.77 4.25
N ALA A 92 20.53 -11.05 3.69
CA ALA A 92 20.67 -11.44 2.30
C ALA A 92 19.85 -12.71 1.99
N TYR A 93 19.82 -13.71 2.88
CA TYR A 93 18.97 -14.89 2.73
C TYR A 93 17.48 -14.56 2.78
N CYS A 94 17.04 -13.73 3.73
CA CYS A 94 15.65 -13.27 3.79
C CYS A 94 15.25 -12.56 2.49
N PHE A 95 16.11 -11.69 1.96
CA PHE A 95 15.85 -10.99 0.71
C PHE A 95 15.79 -11.97 -0.48
N ASN A 96 16.79 -12.84 -0.63
CA ASN A 96 16.87 -13.83 -1.71
C ASN A 96 15.73 -14.87 -1.69
N ILE A 97 15.06 -15.08 -0.55
CA ILE A 97 13.88 -15.96 -0.46
C ILE A 97 12.60 -15.18 -0.76
N LEU A 98 12.46 -13.97 -0.20
CA LEU A 98 11.21 -13.21 -0.27
C LEU A 98 11.00 -12.52 -1.63
N ILE A 99 12.05 -12.07 -2.32
CA ILE A 99 11.97 -11.44 -3.65
C ILE A 99 11.39 -12.38 -4.72
N PRO A 100 11.94 -13.59 -4.93
CA PRO A 100 11.38 -14.51 -5.91
C PRO A 100 9.96 -14.94 -5.52
N LEU A 101 9.67 -15.13 -4.23
CA LEU A 101 8.32 -15.40 -3.75
C LEU A 101 7.35 -14.28 -4.18
N VAL A 102 7.68 -13.02 -3.93
CA VAL A 102 6.85 -11.86 -4.31
C VAL A 102 6.66 -11.81 -5.82
N THR A 103 7.72 -12.06 -6.60
CA THR A 103 7.69 -12.02 -8.07
C THR A 103 6.79 -13.12 -8.64
N ILE A 104 6.95 -14.36 -8.18
CA ILE A 104 6.11 -15.51 -8.59
C ILE A 104 4.65 -15.25 -8.22
N VAL A 105 4.38 -14.82 -6.99
CA VAL A 105 3.02 -14.54 -6.53
C VAL A 105 2.39 -13.40 -7.33
N THR A 106 3.17 -12.36 -7.68
CA THR A 106 2.75 -11.24 -8.54
C THR A 106 2.37 -11.71 -9.94
N LEU A 107 3.07 -12.69 -10.50
CA LEU A 107 2.74 -13.29 -11.79
C LEU A 107 1.48 -14.15 -11.70
N VAL A 108 1.38 -15.05 -10.71
CA VAL A 108 0.22 -15.93 -10.50
C VAL A 108 -1.06 -15.14 -10.24
N LEU A 109 -0.98 -14.08 -9.45
CA LEU A 109 -2.13 -13.24 -9.11
C LEU A 109 -2.43 -12.15 -10.16
N SER A 110 -1.79 -12.19 -11.32
CA SER A 110 -2.06 -11.25 -12.42
C SER A 110 -3.52 -11.24 -12.85
N ASN A 111 -4.14 -12.40 -13.11
CA ASN A 111 -5.55 -12.43 -13.53
C ASN A 111 -6.52 -11.94 -12.43
N PRO A 112 -6.44 -12.43 -11.17
CA PRO A 112 -7.23 -11.89 -10.07
C PRO A 112 -7.06 -10.38 -9.88
N ARG A 113 -5.81 -9.88 -9.94
CA ARG A 113 -5.51 -8.44 -9.79
C ARG A 113 -6.13 -7.61 -10.91
N MET A 114 -6.17 -8.12 -12.13
CA MET A 114 -6.84 -7.43 -13.24
C MET A 114 -8.32 -7.21 -12.93
N ARG A 115 -9.03 -8.28 -12.53
CA ARG A 115 -10.45 -8.21 -12.15
C ARG A 115 -10.69 -7.25 -10.98
N LEU A 116 -9.78 -7.23 -10.00
CA LEU A 116 -9.84 -6.28 -8.90
C LEU A 116 -9.74 -4.84 -9.40
N LEU A 117 -8.79 -4.53 -10.29
CA LEU A 117 -8.64 -3.19 -10.85
C LEU A 117 -9.87 -2.78 -11.67
N GLU A 118 -10.49 -3.71 -12.39
CA GLU A 118 -11.77 -3.48 -13.08
C GLU A 118 -12.91 -3.17 -12.10
N THR A 119 -13.03 -3.94 -11.00
CA THR A 119 -14.03 -3.67 -9.96
C THR A 119 -13.79 -2.31 -9.29
N VAL A 120 -12.54 -1.97 -8.98
CA VAL A 120 -12.19 -0.65 -8.42
C VAL A 120 -12.55 0.46 -9.41
N MET A 121 -12.27 0.28 -10.70
CA MET A 121 -12.62 1.22 -11.76
C MET A 121 -14.14 1.41 -11.87
N ASP A 122 -14.92 0.33 -11.85
CA ASP A 122 -16.38 0.37 -11.93
C ASP A 122 -16.98 1.09 -10.71
N VAL A 123 -16.57 0.69 -9.51
CA VAL A 123 -17.06 1.28 -8.26
C VAL A 123 -16.71 2.77 -8.15
N SER A 124 -15.52 3.15 -8.61
CA SER A 124 -15.04 4.53 -8.57
C SER A 124 -15.57 5.40 -9.72
N SER A 125 -16.21 4.83 -10.74
CA SER A 125 -16.80 5.57 -11.87
C SER A 125 -17.83 6.63 -11.44
N ARG A 126 -18.44 6.44 -10.26
CA ARG A 126 -19.43 7.33 -9.66
C ARG A 126 -18.84 8.55 -8.96
N LEU A 127 -17.52 8.55 -8.73
CA LEU A 127 -16.85 9.68 -8.10
C LEU A 127 -16.85 10.90 -9.01
N SER A 128 -17.06 12.07 -8.42
CA SER A 128 -16.98 13.34 -9.15
C SER A 128 -15.56 13.62 -9.69
N PRO A 129 -15.41 14.35 -10.82
CA PRO A 129 -14.10 14.79 -11.29
C PRO A 129 -13.32 15.62 -10.25
N LYS A 130 -14.02 16.37 -9.39
CA LYS A 130 -13.40 17.13 -8.29
C LYS A 130 -12.74 16.20 -7.27
N SER A 131 -13.38 15.07 -6.96
CA SER A 131 -12.83 14.03 -6.09
C SER A 131 -11.56 13.42 -6.71
N TYR A 132 -11.58 13.10 -8.00
CA TYR A 132 -10.41 12.59 -8.73
C TYR A 132 -9.26 13.59 -8.77
N HIS A 133 -9.54 14.86 -9.03
CA HIS A 133 -8.53 15.91 -9.04
C HIS A 133 -7.82 16.01 -7.67
N LYS A 134 -8.58 16.06 -6.56
CA LYS A 134 -8.01 16.05 -5.20
C LYS A 134 -7.18 14.78 -4.92
N LEU A 135 -7.69 13.62 -5.33
CA LEU A 135 -7.00 12.35 -5.14
C LEU A 135 -5.70 12.28 -5.94
N SER A 136 -5.71 12.80 -7.17
CA SER A 136 -4.55 12.80 -8.06
C SER A 136 -3.42 13.69 -7.59
N ARG A 137 -3.72 14.81 -6.91
CA ARG A 137 -2.69 15.62 -6.24
C ARG A 137 -1.95 14.80 -5.20
N PHE A 138 -2.66 14.04 -4.36
CA PHE A 138 -2.02 13.22 -3.33
C PHE A 138 -1.26 12.03 -3.92
N ILE A 139 -1.95 11.21 -4.75
CA ILE A 139 -1.38 9.96 -5.29
C ILE A 139 -0.16 10.25 -6.16
N HIS A 140 -0.26 11.16 -7.14
CA HIS A 140 0.87 11.44 -8.00
C HIS A 140 2.04 12.06 -7.23
N THR A 141 1.78 12.93 -6.24
CA THR A 141 2.83 13.53 -5.42
C THR A 141 3.58 12.45 -4.65
N LYS A 142 2.84 11.62 -3.88
CA LYS A 142 3.43 10.51 -3.11
C LYS A 142 4.26 9.59 -3.98
N ASP A 143 3.71 9.15 -5.11
CA ASP A 143 4.38 8.16 -5.97
C ASP A 143 5.64 8.74 -6.62
N ILE A 144 5.59 10.00 -7.08
CA ILE A 144 6.73 10.68 -7.69
C ILE A 144 7.84 10.92 -6.67
N PHE A 145 7.50 11.47 -5.51
CA PHE A 145 8.49 11.71 -4.45
C PHE A 145 9.11 10.40 -3.96
N GLY A 146 8.29 9.37 -3.72
CA GLY A 146 8.78 8.04 -3.33
C GLY A 146 9.72 7.44 -4.37
N PHE A 147 9.39 7.55 -5.66
CA PHE A 147 10.21 7.03 -6.75
C PHE A 147 11.57 7.73 -6.86
N PHE A 148 11.60 9.06 -6.83
CA PHE A 148 12.86 9.81 -6.89
C PHE A 148 13.73 9.59 -5.65
N TYR A 149 13.11 9.51 -4.46
CA TYR A 149 13.82 9.19 -3.23
C TYR A 149 14.47 7.81 -3.32
N LEU A 150 13.74 6.82 -3.83
CA LEU A 150 14.22 5.46 -4.01
C LEU A 150 15.37 5.38 -5.03
N ILE A 151 15.30 6.12 -6.13
CA ILE A 151 16.42 6.21 -7.10
C ILE A 151 17.67 6.76 -6.41
N ARG A 152 17.54 7.87 -5.65
CA ARG A 152 18.68 8.43 -4.91
C ARG A 152 19.29 7.38 -3.95
N LEU A 153 18.44 6.65 -3.23
CA LEU A 153 18.85 5.61 -2.31
C LEU A 153 19.66 4.52 -3.03
N ILE A 154 19.09 3.97 -4.10
CA ILE A 154 19.69 2.92 -4.92
C ILE A 154 21.03 3.38 -5.52
N SER A 155 21.09 4.58 -6.09
CA SER A 155 22.32 5.14 -6.67
C SER A 155 23.42 5.31 -5.62
N THR A 156 23.06 5.78 -4.41
CA THR A 156 24.01 5.95 -3.30
C THR A 156 24.53 4.61 -2.81
N TYR A 157 23.65 3.61 -2.69
CA TYR A 157 23.99 2.25 -2.30
C TYR A 157 25.05 1.64 -3.25
N PHE A 158 24.82 1.73 -4.56
CA PHE A 158 25.74 1.18 -5.57
C PHE A 158 27.08 1.91 -5.61
N TYR A 159 27.07 3.22 -5.47
CA TYR A 159 28.30 4.01 -5.39
C TYR A 159 29.19 3.54 -4.23
N LYS A 160 28.59 3.19 -3.08
CA LYS A 160 29.32 2.78 -1.88
C LYS A 160 29.78 1.33 -1.89
N MET A 161 28.86 0.42 -2.18
CA MET A 161 29.12 -1.02 -2.03
C MET A 161 29.94 -1.60 -3.19
N ARG A 162 30.22 -0.81 -4.25
CA ARG A 162 30.98 -1.24 -5.44
C ARG A 162 30.52 -2.60 -5.99
N ILE A 163 29.20 -2.78 -6.03
CA ILE A 163 28.55 -4.02 -6.43
C ILE A 163 28.73 -4.25 -7.93
N ASP A 164 28.86 -5.51 -8.34
CA ASP A 164 28.92 -5.88 -9.75
C ASP A 164 27.63 -5.51 -10.50
N ILE A 165 27.75 -5.30 -11.81
CA ILE A 165 26.65 -4.79 -12.65
C ILE A 165 25.44 -5.73 -12.64
N LEU A 166 25.63 -7.05 -12.55
CA LEU A 166 24.53 -8.01 -12.59
C LEU A 166 23.71 -7.95 -11.29
N ASN A 167 24.37 -7.99 -10.13
CA ASN A 167 23.71 -7.80 -8.84
C ASN A 167 23.04 -6.43 -8.74
N MET A 168 23.69 -5.39 -9.27
CA MET A 168 23.12 -4.04 -9.35
C MET A 168 21.77 -4.05 -10.09
N MET A 169 21.70 -4.65 -11.27
CA MET A 169 20.45 -4.73 -12.03
C MET A 169 19.38 -5.54 -11.30
N PHE A 170 19.75 -6.67 -10.71
CA PHE A 170 18.83 -7.53 -9.96
C PHE A 170 18.22 -6.81 -8.75
N THR A 171 19.07 -6.25 -7.88
CA THR A 171 18.63 -5.53 -6.67
C THR A 171 17.78 -4.32 -7.04
N THR A 172 18.15 -3.57 -8.08
CA THR A 172 17.35 -2.44 -8.58
C THR A 172 15.95 -2.90 -8.99
N TYR A 173 15.86 -3.96 -9.78
CA TYR A 173 14.58 -4.49 -10.23
C TYR A 173 13.72 -4.96 -9.04
N ALA A 174 14.32 -5.69 -8.09
CA ALA A 174 13.62 -6.23 -6.93
C ALA A 174 13.00 -5.12 -6.07
N ILE A 175 13.80 -4.10 -5.74
CA ILE A 175 13.38 -2.95 -4.94
C ILE A 175 12.28 -2.15 -5.66
N LEU A 176 12.47 -1.86 -6.96
CA LEU A 176 11.46 -1.17 -7.76
C LEU A 176 10.16 -1.97 -7.87
N SER A 177 10.24 -3.29 -7.98
CA SER A 177 9.06 -4.16 -8.08
C SER A 177 8.21 -4.15 -6.82
N ILE A 178 8.86 -4.24 -5.65
CA ILE A 178 8.16 -4.11 -4.36
C ILE A 178 7.52 -2.73 -4.24
N PHE A 179 8.30 -1.67 -4.51
CA PHE A 179 7.80 -0.30 -4.42
C PHE A 179 6.55 -0.09 -5.27
N GLN A 180 6.57 -0.52 -6.54
CA GLN A 180 5.42 -0.34 -7.43
C GLN A 180 4.19 -1.15 -6.99
N MET A 181 4.40 -2.35 -6.45
CA MET A 181 3.30 -3.17 -5.90
C MET A 181 2.68 -2.53 -4.65
N ASP A 182 3.49 -1.97 -3.76
CA ASP A 182 3.01 -1.26 -2.58
C ASP A 182 2.29 0.05 -2.94
N MET A 183 2.82 0.81 -3.90
CA MET A 183 2.15 2.01 -4.41
C MET A 183 0.81 1.68 -5.06
N LEU A 184 0.76 0.62 -5.90
CA LEU A 184 -0.49 0.14 -6.50
C LEU A 184 -1.53 -0.21 -5.44
N TYR A 185 -1.13 -0.92 -4.38
CA TYR A 185 -2.00 -1.25 -3.25
C TYR A 185 -2.54 0.01 -2.56
N ILE A 186 -1.64 0.92 -2.13
CA ILE A 186 -2.02 2.17 -1.44
C ILE A 186 -2.97 3.00 -2.30
N ASN A 187 -2.72 3.08 -3.61
CA ASN A 187 -3.54 3.85 -4.54
C ASN A 187 -4.96 3.28 -4.64
N CYS A 188 -5.12 1.96 -4.73
CA CYS A 188 -6.41 1.28 -4.67
C CYS A 188 -7.14 1.56 -3.35
N VAL A 189 -6.45 1.47 -2.20
CA VAL A 189 -7.04 1.78 -0.89
C VAL A 189 -7.52 3.23 -0.83
N CYS A 190 -6.74 4.17 -1.35
CA CYS A 190 -7.10 5.59 -1.39
C CYS A 190 -8.33 5.87 -2.28
N VAL A 191 -8.48 5.15 -3.40
CA VAL A 191 -9.66 5.21 -4.26
C VAL A 191 -10.89 4.66 -3.51
N LEU A 192 -10.78 3.49 -2.88
CA LEU A 192 -11.88 2.89 -2.11
C LEU A 192 -12.32 3.79 -0.94
N LYS A 193 -11.36 4.43 -0.26
CA LYS A 193 -11.64 5.45 0.76
C LYS A 193 -12.46 6.62 0.20
N ALA A 194 -12.13 7.09 -1.01
CA ALA A 194 -12.91 8.14 -1.66
C ALA A 194 -14.34 7.68 -1.98
N CYS A 195 -14.54 6.42 -2.40
CA CYS A 195 -15.87 5.84 -2.62
C CYS A 195 -16.70 5.78 -1.32
N PHE A 196 -16.11 5.32 -0.21
CA PHE A 196 -16.80 5.36 1.09
C PHE A 196 -17.14 6.78 1.52
N LYS A 197 -16.24 7.74 1.27
CA LYS A 197 -16.50 9.14 1.56
C LYS A 197 -17.67 9.70 0.74
N ASP A 198 -17.79 9.30 -0.52
CA ASP A 198 -18.91 9.72 -1.37
C ASP A 198 -20.26 9.19 -0.85
N ILE A 199 -20.32 7.93 -0.42
CA ILE A 199 -21.51 7.37 0.25
C ILE A 199 -21.86 8.19 1.49
N ASN A 200 -20.87 8.46 2.34
CA ASN A 200 -21.08 9.22 3.58
C ASN A 200 -21.64 10.62 3.30
N ASN A 201 -21.10 11.33 2.32
CA ASN A 201 -21.59 12.66 1.94
C ASN A 201 -23.03 12.59 1.41
N ASN A 202 -23.36 11.56 0.62
CA ASN A 202 -24.72 11.37 0.10
C ASN A 202 -25.72 11.06 1.21
N LEU A 203 -25.32 10.29 2.24
CA LEU A 203 -26.14 10.04 3.44
C LEU A 203 -26.36 11.31 4.25
N GLN A 204 -25.33 12.13 4.46
CA GLN A 204 -25.46 13.41 5.17
C GLN A 204 -26.42 14.36 4.44
N HIS A 205 -26.30 14.46 3.12
CA HIS A 205 -27.25 15.23 2.32
C HIS A 205 -28.68 14.67 2.43
N MET A 206 -28.86 13.34 2.53
CA MET A 206 -30.19 12.78 2.78
C MET A 206 -30.73 13.17 4.16
N GLN A 207 -29.89 13.13 5.19
CA GLN A 207 -30.27 13.53 6.54
C GLN A 207 -30.78 14.98 6.55
N GLU A 208 -30.06 15.90 5.91
CA GLU A 208 -30.50 17.29 5.75
C GLU A 208 -31.87 17.38 5.05
N LEU A 209 -32.12 16.55 4.04
CA LEU A 209 -33.42 16.52 3.36
C LEU A 209 -34.54 16.00 4.27
N ILE A 210 -34.28 14.97 5.07
CA ILE A 210 -35.23 14.35 6.00
C ILE A 210 -35.59 15.34 7.13
N VAL A 211 -34.60 16.07 7.65
CA VAL A 211 -34.80 17.07 8.71
C VAL A 211 -35.45 18.34 8.15
N ASN A 212 -35.02 18.85 6.99
CA ASN A 212 -35.56 20.10 6.44
C ASN A 212 -37.00 19.97 5.93
N SER A 213 -37.41 18.79 5.45
CA SER A 213 -38.81 18.55 5.07
C SER A 213 -39.78 18.68 6.24
N GLU A 214 -39.29 18.64 7.48
CA GLU A 214 -40.11 18.84 8.69
C GLU A 214 -40.59 20.28 8.88
N SER A 215 -39.92 21.29 8.29
CA SER A 215 -40.17 22.69 8.67
C SER A 215 -41.13 23.47 7.76
N ARG A 216 -41.43 23.02 6.51
CA ARG A 216 -42.09 23.92 5.53
C ARG A 216 -43.05 23.35 4.47
N VAL A 217 -43.40 22.05 4.40
CA VAL A 217 -44.16 21.54 3.22
C VAL A 217 -45.33 20.61 3.57
N SER A 218 -46.46 20.83 2.86
CA SER A 218 -47.71 20.04 2.85
C SER A 218 -47.50 18.52 2.78
N LEU A 219 -48.30 17.77 3.55
CA LEU A 219 -48.31 16.30 3.66
C LEU A 219 -48.25 15.56 2.29
N PHE A 220 -48.91 16.11 1.26
CA PHE A 220 -48.97 15.54 -0.10
C PHE A 220 -47.59 15.49 -0.80
N TYR A 221 -46.69 16.42 -0.49
CA TYR A 221 -45.33 16.44 -1.04
C TYR A 221 -44.42 15.42 -0.33
N TYR A 222 -44.77 15.03 0.91
CA TYR A 222 -44.03 14.06 1.72
C TYR A 222 -44.24 12.64 1.19
N GLU A 223 -45.50 12.27 0.88
CA GLU A 223 -45.85 10.96 0.32
C GLU A 223 -45.19 10.68 -1.04
N GLN A 224 -45.00 11.71 -1.87
CA GLN A 224 -44.36 11.55 -3.19
C GLN A 224 -42.82 11.48 -3.14
N ARG A 225 -42.19 11.98 -2.05
CA ARG A 225 -40.73 12.05 -1.90
C ARG A 225 -40.12 10.82 -1.21
N ASN A 226 -40.90 10.14 -0.37
CA ASN A 226 -40.48 8.93 0.34
C ASN A 226 -39.98 7.79 -0.59
N PRO A 227 -40.67 7.46 -1.71
CA PRO A 227 -40.20 6.41 -2.62
C PRO A 227 -38.82 6.71 -3.22
N PHE A 228 -38.54 7.97 -3.55
CA PHE A 228 -37.24 8.38 -4.10
C PHE A 228 -36.10 8.26 -3.07
N LEU A 229 -36.35 8.66 -1.83
CA LEU A 229 -35.37 8.52 -0.74
C LEU A 229 -35.08 7.04 -0.45
N ILE A 230 -36.09 6.18 -0.41
CA ILE A 230 -35.94 4.74 -0.22
C ILE A 230 -35.12 4.11 -1.35
N ILE A 231 -35.44 4.43 -2.62
CA ILE A 231 -34.67 3.94 -3.77
C ILE A 231 -33.21 4.39 -3.66
N LYS A 232 -32.98 5.65 -3.28
CA LYS A 232 -31.62 6.17 -3.15
C LYS A 232 -30.87 5.50 -1.99
N LEU A 233 -31.52 5.21 -0.86
CA LEU A 233 -30.94 4.45 0.25
C LEU A 233 -30.55 3.02 -0.17
N LYS A 234 -31.43 2.30 -0.87
CA LYS A 234 -31.13 0.99 -1.47
C LYS A 234 -29.90 1.02 -2.37
N ILE A 235 -29.75 2.10 -3.14
CA ILE A 235 -28.58 2.28 -4.00
C ILE A 235 -27.30 2.47 -3.15
N LEU A 236 -27.35 3.30 -2.11
CA LEU A 236 -26.21 3.53 -1.21
C LEU A 236 -25.81 2.26 -0.44
N GLU A 237 -26.81 1.50 0.04
CA GLU A 237 -26.61 0.21 0.71
C GLU A 237 -25.90 -0.78 -0.22
N LYS A 238 -26.40 -0.95 -1.45
CA LYS A 238 -25.77 -1.81 -2.46
C LYS A 238 -24.36 -1.35 -2.83
N GLN A 239 -24.14 -0.04 -2.97
CA GLN A 239 -22.81 0.49 -3.23
C GLN A 239 -21.84 0.17 -2.10
N HIS A 240 -22.28 0.34 -0.84
CA HIS A 240 -21.47 -0.01 0.32
C HIS A 240 -21.06 -1.49 0.29
N MET A 241 -21.98 -2.40 -0.08
CA MET A 241 -21.63 -3.83 -0.25
C MET A 241 -20.57 -4.06 -1.31
N ILE A 242 -20.75 -3.47 -2.50
CA ILE A 242 -19.82 -3.70 -3.60
C ILE A 242 -18.43 -3.17 -3.22
N ILE A 243 -18.33 -1.99 -2.59
CA ILE A 243 -17.06 -1.46 -2.10
C ILE A 243 -16.47 -2.39 -1.03
N SER A 244 -17.27 -2.85 -0.07
CA SER A 244 -16.81 -3.73 1.01
C SER A 244 -16.29 -5.08 0.48
N ASN A 245 -16.99 -5.68 -0.48
CA ASN A 245 -16.55 -6.87 -1.19
C ASN A 245 -15.25 -6.62 -1.98
N THR A 246 -15.09 -5.41 -2.53
CA THR A 246 -13.85 -5.00 -3.22
C THR A 246 -12.68 -4.89 -2.25
N VAL A 247 -12.90 -4.40 -1.02
CA VAL A 247 -11.88 -4.40 0.05
C VAL A 247 -11.47 -5.83 0.41
N GLN A 248 -12.42 -6.76 0.54
CA GLN A 248 -12.09 -8.17 0.79
C GLN A 248 -11.31 -8.81 -0.36
N MET A 249 -11.68 -8.50 -1.60
CA MET A 249 -10.95 -8.94 -2.80
C MET A 249 -9.52 -8.39 -2.83
N LEU A 250 -9.34 -7.10 -2.48
CA LEU A 250 -8.04 -6.44 -2.35
C LEU A 250 -7.16 -7.14 -1.30
N ASN A 251 -7.69 -7.41 -0.10
CA ASN A 251 -6.96 -8.11 0.96
C ASN A 251 -6.51 -9.49 0.50
N ARG A 252 -7.40 -10.27 -0.13
CA ARG A 252 -7.04 -11.61 -0.63
C ARG A 252 -5.91 -11.56 -1.64
N ILE A 253 -5.99 -10.65 -2.61
CA ILE A 253 -5.05 -10.58 -3.74
C ILE A 253 -3.69 -10.02 -3.32
N PHE A 254 -3.64 -9.01 -2.45
CA PHE A 254 -2.37 -8.39 -2.04
C PHE A 254 -1.79 -9.00 -0.76
N SER A 255 -2.50 -9.90 -0.08
CA SER A 255 -2.06 -10.43 1.23
C SER A 255 -0.63 -10.94 1.24
N VAL A 256 -0.27 -11.84 0.32
CA VAL A 256 1.06 -12.47 0.34
C VAL A 256 2.16 -11.47 -0.02
N GLN A 257 1.94 -10.61 -1.03
CA GLN A 257 2.92 -9.58 -1.41
C GLN A 257 3.12 -8.56 -0.28
N LEU A 258 2.03 -8.10 0.33
CA LEU A 258 2.08 -7.12 1.41
C LEU A 258 2.72 -7.70 2.67
N LEU A 259 2.47 -8.98 2.97
CA LEU A 259 3.15 -9.69 4.07
C LEU A 259 4.66 -9.71 3.86
N ALA A 260 5.10 -10.15 2.68
CA ALA A 260 6.51 -10.19 2.34
C ALA A 260 7.14 -8.79 2.35
N SER A 261 6.43 -7.77 1.84
CA SER A 261 6.87 -6.37 1.87
C SER A 261 7.05 -5.85 3.30
N ILE A 262 6.12 -6.17 4.21
CA ILE A 262 6.21 -5.82 5.63
C ILE A 262 7.38 -6.54 6.31
N ILE A 263 7.57 -7.84 6.06
CA ILE A 263 8.69 -8.61 6.61
C ILE A 263 10.03 -8.04 6.13
N ILE A 264 10.18 -7.77 4.83
CA ILE A 264 11.39 -7.14 4.28
C ILE A 264 11.62 -5.80 4.98
N THR A 265 10.59 -4.95 5.05
CA THR A 265 10.70 -3.63 5.69
C THR A 265 11.12 -3.74 7.16
N PHE A 266 10.58 -4.71 7.89
CA PHE A 266 10.97 -4.96 9.28
C PHE A 266 12.42 -5.41 9.41
N CYS A 267 12.87 -6.36 8.58
CA CYS A 267 14.26 -6.82 8.58
C CYS A 267 15.23 -5.67 8.26
N GLN A 268 14.90 -4.85 7.26
CA GLN A 268 15.71 -3.70 6.84
C GLN A 268 15.84 -2.66 7.95
N ILE A 269 14.73 -2.28 8.60
CA ILE A 269 14.78 -1.32 9.71
C ILE A 269 15.66 -1.84 10.85
N ASN A 270 15.50 -3.11 11.25
CA ASN A 270 16.31 -3.67 12.34
C ASN A 270 17.80 -3.74 11.99
N LEU A 271 18.13 -4.11 10.75
CA LEU A 271 19.52 -4.16 10.28
C LEU A 271 20.16 -2.78 10.26
N GLU A 272 19.51 -1.81 9.61
CA GLU A 272 20.02 -0.45 9.52
C GLU A 272 20.25 0.12 10.91
N LEU A 273 19.35 -0.17 11.85
CA LEU A 273 19.44 0.28 13.23
C LEU A 273 20.58 -0.40 13.99
N TYR A 274 20.82 -1.69 13.73
CA TYR A 274 22.00 -2.41 14.23
C TYR A 274 23.29 -1.76 13.73
N ILE A 275 23.41 -1.53 12.42
CA ILE A 275 24.60 -0.90 11.80
C ILE A 275 24.84 0.47 12.42
N TYR A 276 23.78 1.27 12.57
CA TYR A 276 23.85 2.59 13.19
C TYR A 276 24.34 2.53 14.66
N LEU A 277 23.86 1.56 15.46
CA LEU A 277 24.28 1.40 16.85
C LEU A 277 25.73 0.96 17.00
N VAL A 278 26.17 -0.01 16.19
CA VAL A 278 27.56 -0.49 16.22
C VAL A 278 28.51 0.67 15.89
N GLN A 279 28.20 1.43 14.83
CA GLN A 279 28.96 2.62 14.45
C GLN A 279 29.00 3.69 15.55
N TRP A 280 27.88 3.90 16.24
CA TRP A 280 27.80 4.88 17.32
C TRP A 280 28.66 4.49 18.53
N HIS A 281 28.69 3.20 18.90
CA HIS A 281 29.29 2.76 20.15
C HIS A 281 30.80 2.48 20.08
N ASP A 282 31.34 2.03 18.93
CA ASP A 282 32.75 1.67 18.85
C ASP A 282 33.73 2.86 18.97
N GLY A 283 33.28 4.11 18.76
CA GLY A 283 34.10 5.35 18.86
C GLY A 283 35.30 5.43 17.88
N LEU A 284 35.76 4.28 17.39
CA LEU A 284 36.75 4.07 16.37
C LEU A 284 36.07 4.36 15.05
N VAL A 285 36.43 5.55 14.54
CA VAL A 285 36.20 6.01 13.19
C VAL A 285 34.94 6.89 13.06
N ILE A 286 34.95 8.03 13.77
CA ILE A 286 34.44 9.34 13.27
C ILE A 286 35.01 9.68 11.86
N ASN A 287 35.91 8.85 11.32
CA ASN A 287 36.56 8.96 10.03
C ASN A 287 36.04 7.97 8.96
N LEU A 288 34.84 7.38 9.11
CA LEU A 288 34.19 6.53 8.09
C LEU A 288 33.11 7.37 7.44
N ASN A 289 33.57 8.44 6.76
CA ASN A 289 32.81 9.37 5.93
C ASN A 289 31.40 9.70 6.45
N ALA A 290 31.15 10.94 6.87
CA ALA A 290 29.81 11.49 7.17
C ALA A 290 28.68 11.07 6.17
N GLN A 291 29.06 10.66 4.96
CA GLN A 291 28.20 10.06 3.96
C GLN A 291 27.61 8.68 4.35
N VAL A 292 28.31 7.77 5.04
CA VAL A 292 27.81 6.41 5.42
C VAL A 292 26.61 6.54 6.36
N ASP A 293 26.75 7.34 7.41
CA ASP A 293 25.68 7.68 8.35
C ASP A 293 24.46 8.30 7.64
N GLU A 294 24.69 9.22 6.69
CA GLU A 294 23.61 9.86 5.93
C GLU A 294 22.78 8.84 5.13
N PHE A 295 23.43 7.80 4.57
CA PHE A 295 22.71 6.76 3.81
C PHE A 295 21.90 5.85 4.70
N VAL A 296 22.46 5.37 5.81
CA VAL A 296 21.76 4.50 6.76
C VAL A 296 20.53 5.22 7.29
N LEU A 297 20.67 6.48 7.70
CA LEU A 297 19.55 7.31 8.13
C LEU A 297 18.51 7.54 7.01
N SER A 298 18.98 7.83 5.79
CA SER A 298 18.11 8.01 4.63
C SER A 298 17.32 6.73 4.29
N ALA A 299 17.91 5.55 4.47
CA ALA A 299 17.27 4.27 4.22
C ALA A 299 16.20 3.96 5.28
N MET A 300 16.52 4.22 6.56
CA MET A 300 15.55 4.08 7.66
C MET A 300 14.33 4.95 7.45
N ILE A 301 14.55 6.22 7.11
CA ILE A 301 13.48 7.18 6.86
C ILE A 301 12.57 6.66 5.73
N TYR A 302 13.14 6.09 4.67
CA TYR A 302 12.36 5.49 3.60
C TYR A 302 11.49 4.33 4.07
N TYR A 303 12.08 3.36 4.77
CA TYR A 303 11.34 2.18 5.24
C TYR A 303 10.25 2.53 6.27
N ILE A 304 10.52 3.49 7.15
CA ILE A 304 9.53 4.01 8.12
C ILE A 304 8.39 4.73 7.38
N ILE A 305 8.70 5.64 6.45
CA ILE A 305 7.68 6.35 5.66
C ILE A 305 6.84 5.36 4.86
N LYS A 306 7.48 4.37 4.23
CA LYS A 306 6.80 3.31 3.47
C LYS A 306 5.79 2.57 4.36
N LEU A 307 6.22 2.08 5.52
CA LEU A 307 5.35 1.35 6.45
C LEU A 307 4.21 2.25 6.96
N ALA A 308 4.52 3.49 7.33
CA ALA A 308 3.55 4.46 7.81
C ALA A 308 2.49 4.79 6.74
N LEU A 309 2.87 4.93 5.46
CA LEU A 309 1.95 5.19 4.36
C LEU A 309 0.98 4.02 4.12
N ILE A 310 1.47 2.78 4.18
CA ILE A 310 0.62 1.58 4.06
C ILE A 310 -0.41 1.57 5.19
N VAL A 311 0.03 1.69 6.44
CA VAL A 311 -0.85 1.67 7.62
C VAL A 311 -1.83 2.84 7.59
N TRP A 312 -1.36 4.06 7.29
CA TRP A 312 -2.19 5.25 7.19
C TRP A 312 -3.31 5.09 6.15
N ALA A 313 -3.01 4.52 4.98
CA ALA A 313 -4.01 4.32 3.93
C ALA A 313 -5.11 3.37 4.42
N CYS A 314 -4.72 2.22 5.00
CA CYS A 314 -5.63 1.22 5.54
C CYS A 314 -6.48 1.77 6.68
N GLU A 315 -5.84 2.37 7.69
CA GLU A 315 -6.49 2.91 8.89
C GLU A 315 -7.49 4.01 8.53
N THR A 316 -7.09 4.95 7.66
CA THR A 316 -7.99 6.03 7.28
C THR A 316 -9.14 5.58 6.38
N CYS A 317 -8.98 4.50 5.62
CA CYS A 317 -10.07 3.89 4.86
C CYS A 317 -11.05 3.15 5.78
N LYS A 318 -10.54 2.35 6.72
CA LYS A 318 -11.32 1.68 7.78
C LYS A 318 -12.13 2.69 8.58
N ASN A 319 -11.51 3.78 9.02
CA ASN A 319 -12.19 4.83 9.79
C ASN A 319 -13.25 5.55 8.96
N GLN A 320 -13.02 5.73 7.65
CA GLN A 320 -14.04 6.30 6.76
C GLN A 320 -15.23 5.35 6.57
N ALA A 321 -15.00 4.04 6.47
CA ALA A 321 -16.07 3.04 6.40
C ALA A 321 -16.88 2.98 7.72
N GLN A 322 -16.22 3.09 8.87
CA GLN A 322 -16.89 3.13 10.18
C GLN A 322 -17.76 4.39 10.37
N LYS A 323 -17.33 5.55 9.86
CA LYS A 323 -18.13 6.79 9.89
C LYS A 323 -19.47 6.70 9.15
N ILE A 324 -19.57 5.81 8.17
CA ILE A 324 -20.86 5.57 7.50
C ILE A 324 -21.84 4.96 8.51
N CYS A 325 -21.37 4.10 9.42
CA CYS A 325 -22.24 3.45 10.41
C CYS A 325 -22.82 4.48 11.38
N THR A 326 -21.98 5.40 11.87
CA THR A 326 -22.43 6.50 12.73
C THR A 326 -23.44 7.37 12.00
N THR A 327 -23.16 7.74 10.74
CA THR A 327 -24.07 8.55 9.92
C THR A 327 -25.41 7.84 9.66
N VAL A 328 -25.41 6.53 9.38
CA VAL A 328 -26.65 5.74 9.23
C VAL A 328 -27.46 5.75 10.51
N HIS A 329 -26.84 5.58 11.67
CA HIS A 329 -27.54 5.67 12.96
C HIS A 329 -28.10 7.06 13.24
N ASP A 330 -27.35 8.13 12.91
CA ASP A 330 -27.84 9.50 13.05
C ASP A 330 -29.07 9.74 12.16
N VAL A 331 -29.03 9.26 10.91
CA VAL A 331 -30.19 9.35 9.99
C VAL A 331 -31.35 8.52 10.52
N LEU A 332 -31.11 7.31 11.00
CA LEU A 332 -32.13 6.41 11.55
C LEU A 332 -32.86 7.05 12.74
N ASN A 333 -32.13 7.69 13.64
CA ASN A 333 -32.69 8.38 14.80
C ASN A 333 -33.53 9.61 14.41
N SER A 334 -33.18 10.28 13.31
CA SER A 334 -33.92 11.44 12.79
C SER A 334 -35.14 11.07 11.93
N ALA A 335 -35.17 9.87 11.36
CA ALA A 335 -36.26 9.45 10.49
C ALA A 335 -37.53 9.15 11.32
N LYS A 336 -38.69 9.63 10.85
CA LYS A 336 -40.02 9.29 11.42
C LYS A 336 -40.79 8.28 10.58
N ASP A 337 -40.57 8.29 9.26
CA ASP A 337 -41.22 7.37 8.33
C ASP A 337 -40.75 5.92 8.54
N GLU A 338 -41.70 5.02 8.73
CA GLU A 338 -41.44 3.62 9.08
C GLU A 338 -40.74 2.85 7.94
N GLN A 339 -41.05 3.19 6.67
CA GLN A 339 -40.40 2.53 5.53
C GLN A 339 -38.94 2.96 5.41
N ILE A 340 -38.64 4.25 5.62
CA ILE A 340 -37.27 4.76 5.66
C ILE A 340 -36.49 4.16 6.83
N LYS A 341 -37.10 4.03 8.02
CA LYS A 341 -36.49 3.36 9.16
C LYS A 341 -36.16 1.90 8.87
N ASN A 342 -37.09 1.15 8.28
CA ASN A 342 -36.88 -0.24 7.92
C ASN A 342 -35.69 -0.41 6.94
N GLU A 343 -35.58 0.47 5.96
CA GLU A 343 -34.47 0.47 5.00
C GLU A 343 -33.13 0.80 5.68
N LEU A 344 -33.10 1.81 6.55
CA LEU A 344 -31.90 2.17 7.32
C LEU A 344 -31.50 1.07 8.32
N HIS A 345 -32.47 0.35 8.88
CA HIS A 345 -32.20 -0.82 9.72
C HIS A 345 -31.57 -1.96 8.91
N SER A 346 -32.07 -2.25 7.70
CA SER A 346 -31.42 -3.19 6.77
C SER A 346 -29.98 -2.79 6.49
N PHE A 347 -29.77 -1.51 6.14
CA PHE A 347 -28.44 -1.00 5.85
C PHE A 347 -27.52 -1.14 7.06
N SER A 348 -27.98 -0.74 8.26
CA SER A 348 -27.21 -0.92 9.50
C SER A 348 -26.83 -2.38 9.76
N LEU A 349 -27.78 -3.31 9.60
CA LEU A 349 -27.55 -4.74 9.79
C LEU A 349 -26.50 -5.27 8.80
N GLN A 350 -26.62 -4.87 7.54
CA GLN A 350 -25.66 -5.22 6.50
C GLN A 350 -24.24 -4.72 6.83
N MET A 351 -24.12 -3.51 7.37
CA MET A 351 -22.82 -2.95 7.78
C MET A 351 -22.19 -3.70 8.95
N LEU A 352 -22.99 -4.24 9.88
CA LEU A 352 -22.48 -5.08 10.98
C LEU A 352 -21.83 -6.36 10.47
N HIS A 353 -22.37 -6.94 9.39
CA HIS A 353 -21.82 -8.14 8.75
C HIS A 353 -20.62 -7.86 7.84
N CYS A 354 -20.50 -6.63 7.32
CA CYS A 354 -19.42 -6.21 6.43
C CYS A 354 -18.35 -5.41 7.15
N LYS A 355 -17.51 -6.09 7.95
CA LYS A 355 -16.37 -5.45 8.59
C LYS A 355 -15.28 -5.13 7.55
N ASN A 356 -15.13 -3.84 7.23
CA ASN A 356 -14.09 -3.30 6.35
C ASN A 356 -12.71 -3.25 7.04
N ILE A 357 -12.20 -4.43 7.39
CA ILE A 357 -10.89 -4.59 8.02
C ILE A 357 -9.86 -4.83 6.91
N PHE A 358 -8.75 -4.10 6.95
CA PHE A 358 -7.59 -4.38 6.11
C PHE A 358 -6.71 -5.39 6.82
N SER A 359 -6.54 -6.57 6.22
CA SER A 359 -5.77 -7.64 6.83
C SER A 359 -4.92 -8.41 5.82
N VAL A 360 -3.82 -8.96 6.34
CA VAL A 360 -2.84 -9.74 5.61
C VAL A 360 -2.65 -11.06 6.33
N LYS A 361 -3.12 -12.17 5.73
CA LYS A 361 -2.98 -13.53 6.28
C LYS A 361 -3.36 -13.64 7.77
N GLY A 362 -4.34 -12.86 8.22
CA GLY A 362 -4.83 -12.85 9.61
C GLY A 362 -4.30 -11.70 10.48
N LEU A 363 -3.29 -10.95 10.02
CA LEU A 363 -2.79 -9.75 10.69
C LEU A 363 -3.56 -8.52 10.22
N ASN A 364 -4.13 -7.75 11.14
CA ASN A 364 -4.78 -6.49 10.80
C ASN A 364 -3.72 -5.40 10.56
N ILE A 365 -3.86 -4.65 9.46
CA ILE A 365 -3.01 -3.50 9.17
C ILE A 365 -3.71 -2.25 9.71
N ASP A 366 -3.47 -1.95 10.97
CA ASP A 366 -4.01 -0.77 11.66
C ASP A 366 -2.94 -0.04 12.47
N ALA A 367 -3.33 1.06 13.11
CA ALA A 367 -2.41 1.83 13.96
C ALA A 367 -1.81 1.00 15.10
N THR A 368 -2.54 0.00 15.62
CA THR A 368 -2.05 -0.92 16.65
C THR A 368 -0.93 -1.79 16.10
N PHE A 369 -1.05 -2.30 14.87
CA PHE A 369 0.04 -3.02 14.21
C PHE A 369 1.32 -2.18 14.11
N LEU A 370 1.20 -0.90 13.72
CA LEU A 370 2.34 0.01 13.66
C LEU A 370 2.97 0.23 15.05
N ALA A 371 2.15 0.46 16.08
CA ALA A 371 2.62 0.64 17.45
C ALA A 371 3.37 -0.61 17.96
N THR A 372 2.84 -1.81 17.69
CA THR A 372 3.50 -3.08 18.03
C THR A 372 4.84 -3.22 17.31
N MET A 373 4.91 -2.89 16.02
CA MET A 373 6.17 -2.96 15.26
C MET A 373 7.23 -2.02 15.84
N VAL A 374 6.86 -0.76 16.12
CA VAL A 374 7.75 0.23 16.73
C VAL A 374 8.20 -0.23 18.12
N GLY A 375 7.29 -0.78 18.93
CA GLY A 375 7.61 -1.33 20.25
C GLY A 375 8.58 -2.51 20.18
N THR A 376 8.37 -3.44 19.26
CA THR A 376 9.26 -4.59 19.03
C THR A 376 10.65 -4.14 18.58
N ILE A 377 10.72 -3.23 17.59
CA ILE A 377 11.99 -2.66 17.12
C ILE A 377 12.72 -1.99 18.28
N SER A 378 12.03 -1.14 19.05
CA SER A 378 12.63 -0.45 20.21
C SER A 378 13.14 -1.43 21.26
N THR A 379 12.42 -2.52 21.51
CA THR A 379 12.83 -3.57 22.45
C THR A 379 14.07 -4.31 21.97
N TYR A 380 14.11 -4.71 20.69
CA TYR A 380 15.30 -5.33 20.09
C TYR A 380 16.51 -4.41 20.14
N MET A 381 16.30 -3.11 19.92
CA MET A 381 17.35 -2.10 20.02
C MET A 381 17.92 -1.96 21.43
N LEU A 382 17.06 -1.94 22.46
CA LEU A 382 17.52 -1.89 23.85
C LEU A 382 18.28 -3.15 24.26
N ILE A 383 17.80 -4.33 23.84
CA ILE A 383 18.48 -5.60 24.09
C ILE A 383 19.85 -5.60 23.42
N LEU A 384 19.92 -5.21 22.15
CA LEU A 384 21.16 -5.14 21.40
C LEU A 384 22.17 -4.18 22.06
N LEU A 385 21.71 -3.00 22.46
CA LEU A 385 22.53 -2.01 23.16
C LEU A 385 23.10 -2.58 24.47
N GLN A 386 22.29 -3.30 25.26
CA GLN A 386 22.74 -3.95 26.49
C GLN A 386 23.84 -5.00 26.23
N PHE A 387 23.66 -5.85 25.20
CA PHE A 387 24.67 -6.84 24.82
C PHE A 387 25.96 -6.19 24.34
N LEU A 388 25.87 -5.10 23.60
CA LEU A 388 27.03 -4.40 23.06
C LEU A 388 27.85 -3.72 24.17
N ILE A 389 27.18 -3.07 25.14
CA ILE A 389 27.83 -2.53 26.36
C ILE A 389 28.52 -3.65 27.16
N MET A 390 27.84 -4.80 27.32
CA MET A 390 28.38 -5.93 28.08
C MET A 390 29.62 -6.55 27.42
N PHE A 391 29.61 -6.71 26.09
CA PHE A 391 30.72 -7.29 25.34
C PHE A 391 32.02 -6.48 25.55
N HIS A 392 31.94 -5.15 25.43
CA HIS A 392 33.11 -4.29 25.59
C HIS A 392 33.64 -4.25 27.04
N SER A 393 32.76 -4.31 28.05
CA SER A 393 33.20 -4.38 29.46
C SER A 393 34.04 -5.64 29.74
N CYS A 394 33.81 -6.73 29.01
CA CYS A 394 34.64 -7.94 29.11
C CYS A 394 36.00 -7.77 28.42
N ASP A 395 36.05 -7.08 27.27
CA ASP A 395 37.30 -6.81 26.54
C ASP A 395 38.23 -5.85 27.30
N GLU A 396 37.70 -4.79 27.93
CA GLU A 396 38.48 -3.89 28.81
C GLU A 396 39.06 -4.64 30.02
N LYS A 397 38.29 -5.55 30.63
CA LYS A 397 38.79 -6.37 31.75
C LYS A 397 39.87 -7.36 31.32
N SER A 398 39.82 -7.84 30.08
CA SER A 398 40.83 -8.76 29.54
C SER A 398 42.15 -8.07 29.24
N THR A 399 42.12 -6.79 28.82
CA THR A 399 43.32 -6.01 28.50
C THR A 399 44.05 -5.52 29.76
N VAL A 400 43.32 -5.19 30.84
CA VAL A 400 43.90 -4.82 32.14
C VAL A 400 44.59 -6.00 32.85
N ASN A 401 44.19 -7.24 32.58
CA ASN A 401 44.79 -8.44 33.20
C ASN A 401 46.05 -8.96 32.49
N ILE A 402 46.50 -8.33 31.40
CA ILE A 402 47.68 -8.73 30.61
C ILE A 402 48.88 -7.79 30.85
N THR A 403 48.68 -6.65 31.51
CA THR A 403 49.73 -5.77 32.06
C THR A 403 50.02 -6.10 33.51
#